data_AF-A0A946IML3-F1
#
_entry.id   AF-A0A946IML3-F1
#
_cell.length_a   1.000
_cell.length_b   1.000
_cell.length_c   1.000
_cell.angle_alpha   90.00
_cell.angle_beta   90.00
_cell.angle_gamma   90.00
#
_symmetry.space_group_name_H-M   'P 1'
#
loop_
_entity.id
_entity.type
_entity.pdbx_description
1 polymer ?
#
loop_
_entity_poly.entity_id
_entity_poly.type
_entity_poly.pdbx_seq_one_letter_code
_entity_poly.pdbx_strand_id
1 'polypeptide(L)'
;RLQKYTLGTSPEPRLGIKYLASDVLRLKLATGLYSQNIISTVSDRDVVNLFYGFISSPENLPTDEDGNEYKNQIQKARHIILGAEYDINLKMDFQIEGYIKDFNQITNINRSMTSNYDNEFIVERGLARGVDFLLKYKTKRLYLWSVYSLGFIKRYEGENEYFPHFDRRHNINLVSSFNFGKKDSWKADARWNLGSGFPFTQTQGFYENIPFSDGINTDYTIENGELEIVYAELNKGRLSYYHRLDLSLSKTIEISKNTILEITASVTNAYNRNNIFYINRITDERIYQLPLLPSGGISLKF
;
A
#
# COMPACT_ATOMS: atom_id res chain seq x y z
N ARG A 1 5.47 24.01 -10.30
CA ARG A 1 5.13 23.57 -11.69
C ARG A 1 3.66 23.88 -11.95
N LEU A 2 3.25 24.01 -13.21
CA LEU A 2 1.84 24.18 -13.59
C LEU A 2 1.41 22.95 -14.39
N GLN A 3 0.33 22.28 -13.97
CA GLN A 3 -0.13 21.06 -14.62
C GLN A 3 -1.50 21.30 -15.26
N LYS A 4 -1.65 20.94 -16.54
CA LYS A 4 -2.91 21.05 -17.29
C LYS A 4 -3.53 19.65 -17.41
N TYR A 5 -4.78 19.53 -16.98
CA TYR A 5 -5.64 18.36 -17.12
C TYR A 5 -6.82 18.72 -18.03
N THR A 6 -7.57 17.72 -18.49
CA THR A 6 -8.84 17.93 -19.22
C THR A 6 -9.82 18.79 -18.40
N LEU A 7 -9.86 18.57 -17.08
CA LEU A 7 -10.74 19.29 -16.14
C LEU A 7 -10.22 20.67 -15.70
N GLY A 8 -9.05 21.11 -16.18
CA GLY A 8 -8.51 22.43 -15.86
C GLY A 8 -7.03 22.44 -15.50
N THR A 9 -6.56 23.57 -14.96
CA THR A 9 -5.15 23.79 -14.66
C THR A 9 -4.92 23.87 -13.15
N SER A 10 -3.88 23.20 -12.65
CA SER A 10 -3.53 23.15 -11.23
C SER A 10 -2.09 23.62 -11.00
N PRO A 11 -1.87 24.69 -10.19
CA PRO A 11 -0.54 25.08 -9.77
C PRO A 11 -0.05 24.14 -8.67
N GLU A 12 1.15 23.60 -8.87
CA GLU A 12 1.80 22.66 -7.97
C GLU A 12 3.20 23.16 -7.58
N PRO A 13 3.29 24.22 -6.73
CA PRO A 13 4.55 24.63 -6.15
C PRO A 13 5.10 23.52 -5.25
N ARG A 14 6.42 23.33 -5.30
CA ARG A 14 7.15 22.36 -4.48
C ARG A 14 8.44 23.00 -4.02
N LEU A 15 8.75 22.81 -2.76
CA LEU A 15 9.97 23.28 -2.14
C LEU A 15 10.66 22.09 -1.47
N GLY A 16 11.92 21.86 -1.82
CA GLY A 16 12.78 20.90 -1.18
C GLY A 16 14.03 21.61 -0.70
N ILE A 17 14.32 21.52 0.60
CA ILE A 17 15.51 22.08 1.22
C ILE A 17 16.28 20.93 1.84
N LYS A 18 17.57 20.84 1.52
CA LYS A 18 18.52 19.97 2.20
C LYS A 18 19.62 20.86 2.79
N TYR A 19 19.65 20.94 4.11
CA TYR A 19 20.63 21.72 4.86
C TYR A 19 21.71 20.79 5.41
N LEU A 20 22.97 21.04 5.04
CA LEU A 20 24.13 20.33 5.54
C LEU A 20 24.53 20.99 6.87
N ALA A 21 24.04 20.47 7.99
CA ALA A 21 24.32 21.04 9.31
C ALA A 21 25.76 20.74 9.77
N SER A 22 26.31 19.60 9.34
CA SER A 22 27.72 19.22 9.49
C SER A 22 28.09 18.16 8.44
N ASP A 23 29.33 17.67 8.47
CA ASP A 23 29.77 16.58 7.58
C ASP A 23 29.00 15.27 7.81
N VAL A 24 28.41 15.08 8.99
CA VAL A 24 27.69 13.85 9.39
C VAL A 24 26.19 14.03 9.56
N LEU A 25 25.68 15.27 9.61
CA LEU A 25 24.26 15.56 9.86
C LEU A 25 23.66 16.41 8.75
N ARG A 26 22.55 15.94 8.18
CA ARG A 26 21.82 16.64 7.12
C ARG A 26 20.34 16.69 7.46
N LEU A 27 19.78 17.89 7.41
CA LEU A 27 18.36 18.13 7.65
C LEU A 27 17.64 18.31 6.32
N LYS A 28 16.42 17.79 6.21
CA LYS A 28 15.60 17.84 5.01
C LYS A 28 14.22 18.37 5.34
N LEU A 29 13.75 19.29 4.50
CA LEU A 29 12.37 19.74 4.48
C LEU A 29 11.86 19.61 3.05
N ALA A 30 10.71 18.96 2.87
CA ALA A 30 10.00 18.95 1.61
C ALA A 30 8.55 19.34 1.84
N THR A 31 8.03 20.28 1.06
CA THR A 31 6.63 20.68 1.09
C THR A 31 6.13 20.94 -0.33
N GLY A 32 4.85 20.74 -0.56
CA GLY A 32 4.28 21.02 -1.87
C GLY A 32 2.80 20.76 -1.98
N LEU A 33 2.24 21.27 -3.08
CA LEU A 33 0.89 21.00 -3.52
C LEU A 33 0.92 19.96 -4.65
N TYR A 34 -0.05 19.06 -4.63
CA TYR A 34 -0.18 17.94 -5.54
C TYR A 34 -1.61 17.85 -6.03
N SER A 35 -1.78 17.44 -7.28
CA SER A 35 -3.08 17.18 -7.85
C SER A 35 -3.11 15.95 -8.75
N GLN A 36 -4.29 15.35 -8.89
CA GLN A 36 -4.49 14.12 -9.66
C GLN A 36 -5.88 14.10 -10.31
N ASN A 37 -5.95 13.55 -11.53
CA ASN A 37 -7.17 13.42 -12.33
C ASN A 37 -7.52 11.95 -12.66
N ILE A 38 -7.15 11.01 -11.79
CA ILE A 38 -7.50 9.59 -11.96
C ILE A 38 -8.03 9.05 -10.64
N ILE A 39 -9.07 8.23 -10.71
CA ILE A 39 -9.66 7.52 -9.57
C ILE A 39 -9.62 6.02 -9.83
N SER A 40 -9.54 5.24 -8.77
CA SER A 40 -9.64 3.79 -8.87
C SER A 40 -11.10 3.36 -8.99
N THR A 41 -11.38 2.36 -9.82
CA THR A 41 -12.73 1.79 -9.99
C THR A 41 -13.09 0.75 -8.93
N VAL A 42 -12.27 0.66 -7.89
CA VAL A 42 -12.30 -0.44 -6.93
C VAL A 42 -13.06 0.00 -5.69
N SER A 43 -13.86 -0.90 -5.14
CA SER A 43 -14.62 -0.62 -3.92
C SER A 43 -13.72 -0.70 -2.68
N ASP A 44 -13.84 0.28 -1.80
CA ASP A 44 -13.21 0.26 -0.47
C ASP A 44 -13.81 -0.81 0.46
N ARG A 45 -14.93 -1.44 0.06
CA ARG A 45 -15.54 -2.56 0.79
C ARG A 45 -14.90 -3.90 0.46
N ASP A 46 -14.11 -4.03 -0.59
CA ASP A 46 -13.49 -5.32 -0.93
C ASP A 46 -12.36 -5.67 0.05
N VAL A 47 -12.27 -6.95 0.45
CA VAL A 47 -11.27 -7.39 1.46
C VAL A 47 -9.87 -7.35 0.87
N VAL A 48 -9.70 -7.83 -0.37
CA VAL A 48 -8.46 -7.75 -1.14
C VAL A 48 -8.80 -7.61 -2.61
N ASN A 49 -8.19 -6.63 -3.27
CA ASN A 49 -8.39 -6.35 -4.69
C ASN A 49 -7.27 -6.95 -5.54
N LEU A 50 -7.66 -7.81 -6.49
CA LEU A 50 -6.74 -8.47 -7.42
C LEU A 50 -6.42 -7.60 -8.65
N PHE A 51 -7.37 -6.75 -9.05
CA PHE A 51 -7.26 -5.89 -10.22
C PHE A 51 -7.67 -4.47 -9.86
N TYR A 52 -6.99 -3.49 -10.47
CA TYR A 52 -7.30 -2.08 -10.34
C TYR A 52 -7.61 -1.52 -11.72
N GLY A 53 -8.85 -1.07 -11.91
CA GLY A 53 -9.19 -0.16 -12.99
C GLY A 53 -8.93 1.28 -12.57
N PHE A 54 -8.59 2.12 -13.54
CA PHE A 54 -8.46 3.56 -13.34
C PHE A 54 -9.29 4.29 -14.38
N ILE A 55 -10.09 5.23 -13.92
CA ILE A 55 -10.89 6.13 -14.77
C ILE A 55 -10.49 7.57 -14.49
N SER A 56 -10.78 8.47 -15.44
CA SER A 56 -10.55 9.90 -15.25
C SER A 56 -11.48 10.43 -14.16
N SER A 57 -11.09 11.51 -13.47
CA SER A 57 -12.01 12.14 -12.52
C SER A 57 -13.25 12.66 -13.25
N PRO A 58 -14.44 12.56 -12.64
CA PRO A 58 -15.69 12.93 -13.28
C PRO A 58 -15.78 14.45 -13.48
N GLU A 59 -16.53 14.86 -14.50
CA GLU A 59 -16.84 16.28 -14.75
C GLU A 59 -17.85 16.84 -13.76
N ASN A 60 -18.74 15.97 -13.27
CA ASN A 60 -19.76 16.30 -12.28
C ASN A 60 -19.44 15.62 -10.96
N LEU A 61 -19.19 16.43 -9.94
CA LEU A 61 -19.07 15.99 -8.55
C LEU A 61 -20.33 16.37 -7.78
N PRO A 62 -20.73 15.61 -6.75
CA PRO A 62 -21.78 16.06 -5.83
C PRO A 62 -21.38 17.38 -5.16
N THR A 63 -22.36 18.12 -4.66
CA THR A 63 -22.11 19.32 -3.84
C THR A 63 -21.40 18.96 -2.54
N ASP A 64 -20.66 19.91 -1.97
CA ASP A 64 -20.02 19.74 -0.67
C ASP A 64 -21.03 19.69 0.49
N GLU A 65 -20.54 19.48 1.71
CA GLU A 65 -21.33 19.40 2.95
C GLU A 65 -22.20 20.67 3.18
N ASP A 66 -21.79 21.82 2.62
CA ASP A 66 -22.45 23.11 2.73
C ASP A 66 -23.36 23.43 1.51
N GLY A 67 -23.51 22.48 0.58
CA GLY A 67 -24.32 22.63 -0.64
C GLY A 67 -23.66 23.43 -1.76
N ASN A 68 -22.37 23.73 -1.67
CA ASN A 68 -21.63 24.46 -2.69
C ASN A 68 -20.99 23.51 -3.71
N GLU A 69 -20.84 23.99 -4.94
CA GLU A 69 -20.08 23.27 -5.96
C GLU A 69 -18.57 23.33 -5.68
N TYR A 70 -17.89 22.21 -5.87
CA TYR A 70 -16.43 22.17 -5.79
C TYR A 70 -15.82 23.06 -6.87
N LYS A 71 -14.94 23.98 -6.47
CA LYS A 71 -14.25 24.91 -7.38
C LYS A 71 -13.49 24.24 -8.54
N ASN A 72 -13.14 22.97 -8.39
CA ASN A 72 -12.49 22.15 -9.40
C ASN A 72 -12.71 20.67 -9.08
N GLN A 73 -12.77 19.83 -10.10
CA GLN A 73 -13.00 18.39 -9.99
C GLN A 73 -11.69 17.58 -9.84
N ILE A 74 -10.57 18.26 -9.62
CA ILE A 74 -9.26 17.64 -9.54
C ILE A 74 -8.96 17.31 -8.08
N GLN A 75 -8.51 16.08 -7.82
CA GLN A 75 -8.10 15.68 -6.48
C GLN A 75 -6.86 16.47 -6.06
N LYS A 76 -6.79 16.86 -4.79
CA LYS A 76 -5.75 17.75 -4.28
C LYS A 76 -5.20 17.28 -2.94
N ALA A 77 -3.89 17.46 -2.79
CA ALA A 77 -3.19 17.15 -1.57
C ALA A 77 -2.08 18.16 -1.27
N ARG A 78 -1.77 18.31 0.02
CA ARG A 78 -0.72 19.14 0.57
C ARG A 78 0.18 18.26 1.42
N HIS A 79 1.46 18.24 1.11
CA HIS A 79 2.42 17.42 1.84
C HIS A 79 3.41 18.31 2.56
N ILE A 80 3.76 17.92 3.79
CA ILE A 80 4.94 18.39 4.49
C ILE A 80 5.70 17.17 5.03
N ILE A 81 6.99 17.12 4.74
CA ILE A 81 7.90 16.07 5.17
C ILE A 81 9.12 16.75 5.80
N LEU A 82 9.47 16.33 7.00
CA LEU A 82 10.67 16.76 7.71
C LEU A 82 11.53 15.53 7.96
N GLY A 83 12.82 15.61 7.70
CA GLY A 83 13.73 14.49 7.89
C GLY A 83 15.12 14.88 8.34
N ALA A 84 15.82 13.91 8.89
CA ALA A 84 17.24 14.00 9.22
C ALA A 84 17.96 12.75 8.72
N GLU A 85 19.14 12.96 8.16
CA GLU A 85 20.12 11.92 7.83
C GLU A 85 21.33 12.12 8.76
N TYR A 86 21.78 11.05 9.39
CA TYR A 86 22.89 11.06 10.32
C TYR A 86 23.85 9.89 10.03
N ASP A 87 25.08 10.22 9.68
CA ASP A 87 26.16 9.23 9.51
C ASP A 87 26.75 8.94 10.88
N ILE A 88 26.36 7.80 11.46
CA ILE A 88 26.84 7.38 12.79
C ILE A 88 28.36 7.11 12.73
N ASN A 89 28.82 6.52 11.63
CA ASN A 89 30.22 6.30 11.30
C ASN A 89 30.35 5.93 9.81
N LEU A 90 31.57 5.66 9.33
CA LEU A 90 31.87 5.30 7.93
C LEU A 90 31.14 4.03 7.41
N LYS A 91 30.46 3.28 8.26
CA LYS A 91 29.77 2.01 7.94
C LYS A 91 28.27 2.10 8.19
N MET A 92 27.77 3.16 8.82
CA MET A 92 26.41 3.23 9.36
C MET A 92 25.75 4.56 9.08
N ASP A 93 24.63 4.49 8.34
CA ASP A 93 23.81 5.64 8.03
C ASP A 93 22.42 5.43 8.63
N PHE A 94 21.94 6.42 9.37
CA PHE A 94 20.60 6.45 9.92
C PHE A 94 19.81 7.60 9.31
N GLN A 95 18.54 7.37 9.03
CA GLN A 95 17.64 8.40 8.54
C GLN A 95 16.27 8.24 9.22
N ILE A 96 15.69 9.38 9.56
CA ILE A 96 14.35 9.50 10.10
C ILE A 96 13.59 10.54 9.27
N GLU A 97 12.36 10.23 8.88
CA GLU A 97 11.47 11.15 8.18
C GLU A 97 10.07 11.12 8.79
N GLY A 98 9.59 12.27 9.26
CA GLY A 98 8.20 12.47 9.63
C GLY A 98 7.43 13.12 8.47
N TYR A 99 6.22 12.67 8.22
CA TYR A 99 5.36 13.24 7.19
C TYR A 99 3.94 13.50 7.69
N ILE A 100 3.34 14.55 7.13
CA ILE A 100 1.90 14.80 7.16
C ILE A 100 1.48 15.10 5.71
N LYS A 101 0.48 14.37 5.25
CA LYS A 101 -0.15 14.53 3.94
C LYS A 101 -1.64 14.75 4.18
N ASP A 102 -2.06 15.97 3.92
CA ASP A 102 -3.45 16.39 3.97
C ASP A 102 -4.03 16.29 2.56
N PHE A 103 -5.04 15.47 2.39
CA PHE A 103 -5.78 15.28 1.15
C PHE A 103 -7.10 16.00 1.28
N ASN A 104 -7.13 17.25 0.83
CA ASN A 104 -8.29 18.13 1.01
C ASN A 104 -9.47 17.75 0.10
N GLN A 105 -9.22 17.04 -1.01
CA GLN A 105 -10.25 16.59 -1.94
C GLN A 105 -9.78 15.29 -2.61
N ILE A 106 -10.45 14.19 -2.30
CA ILE A 106 -10.29 12.87 -2.95
C ILE A 106 -11.65 12.49 -3.52
N THR A 107 -11.68 12.02 -4.76
CA THR A 107 -12.91 11.50 -5.37
C THR A 107 -12.88 9.98 -5.32
N ASN A 108 -13.99 9.37 -4.94
CA ASN A 108 -14.14 7.93 -4.83
C ASN A 108 -15.49 7.49 -5.39
N ILE A 109 -15.64 6.21 -5.72
CA ILE A 109 -16.94 5.67 -6.12
C ILE A 109 -17.87 5.65 -4.90
N ASN A 110 -19.13 6.06 -5.10
CA ASN A 110 -20.13 6.03 -4.06
C ASN A 110 -20.50 4.58 -3.71
N ARG A 111 -20.11 4.17 -2.50
CA ARG A 111 -20.37 2.81 -1.98
C ARG A 111 -21.81 2.63 -1.52
N SER A 112 -22.52 3.73 -1.33
CA SER A 112 -23.89 3.77 -0.80
C SER A 112 -24.91 3.99 -1.91
N MET A 113 -24.47 3.96 -3.18
CA MET A 113 -25.36 3.99 -4.33
C MET A 113 -26.26 2.74 -4.33
N THR A 114 -27.57 2.97 -4.27
CA THR A 114 -28.61 1.93 -4.31
C THR A 114 -29.53 2.09 -5.51
N SER A 115 -29.52 3.27 -6.14
CA SER A 115 -30.32 3.61 -7.31
C SER A 115 -29.52 4.43 -8.32
N ASN A 116 -29.96 4.42 -9.58
CA ASN A 116 -29.39 5.25 -10.65
C ASN A 116 -29.61 6.77 -10.45
N TYR A 117 -30.44 7.16 -9.47
CA TYR A 117 -30.63 8.55 -9.08
C TYR A 117 -29.62 9.03 -8.03
N ASP A 118 -28.91 8.10 -7.38
CA ASP A 118 -27.88 8.46 -6.41
C ASP A 118 -26.61 8.94 -7.13
N ASN A 119 -25.83 9.79 -6.47
CA ASN A 119 -24.56 10.23 -7.01
C ASN A 119 -23.61 9.05 -7.20
N GLU A 120 -23.02 8.90 -8.39
CA GLU A 120 -22.05 7.82 -8.68
C GLU A 120 -20.72 7.98 -7.91
N PHE A 121 -20.37 9.23 -7.57
CA PHE A 121 -19.13 9.58 -6.90
C PHE A 121 -19.38 10.28 -5.58
N ILE A 122 -18.45 10.09 -4.65
CA ILE A 122 -18.35 10.83 -3.40
C ILE A 122 -17.04 11.61 -3.38
N VAL A 123 -17.03 12.69 -2.60
CA VAL A 123 -15.81 13.46 -2.31
C VAL A 123 -15.47 13.31 -0.84
N GLU A 124 -14.24 12.89 -0.59
CA GLU A 124 -13.71 12.58 0.74
C GLU A 124 -12.51 13.48 1.06
N ARG A 125 -12.25 13.64 2.36
CA ARG A 125 -10.98 14.17 2.86
C ARG A 125 -10.12 13.02 3.38
N GLY A 126 -8.80 13.22 3.41
CA GLY A 126 -7.88 12.21 3.92
C GLY A 126 -6.72 12.83 4.68
N LEU A 127 -6.24 12.14 5.71
CA LEU A 127 -5.05 12.52 6.46
C LEU A 127 -4.15 11.32 6.61
N ALA A 128 -2.94 11.40 6.03
CA ALA A 128 -1.89 10.41 6.26
C ALA A 128 -0.73 11.06 7.01
N ARG A 129 -0.38 10.50 8.16
CA ARG A 129 0.76 10.95 8.95
C ARG A 129 1.58 9.76 9.43
N GLY A 130 2.87 9.95 9.60
CA GLY A 130 3.72 8.85 10.05
C GLY A 130 5.17 9.24 10.20
N VAL A 131 5.95 8.25 10.63
CA VAL A 131 7.40 8.35 10.76
C VAL A 131 8.03 7.12 10.13
N ASP A 132 9.01 7.36 9.28
CA ASP A 132 9.83 6.35 8.62
C ASP A 132 11.26 6.40 9.18
N PHE A 133 11.78 5.22 9.50
CA PHE A 133 13.13 4.99 9.97
C PHE A 133 13.85 4.14 8.94
N LEU A 134 15.08 4.52 8.63
CA LEU A 134 15.97 3.78 7.76
C LEU A 134 17.33 3.63 8.45
N LEU A 135 17.80 2.40 8.57
CA LEU A 135 19.16 2.08 9.01
C LEU A 135 19.86 1.30 7.92
N LYS A 136 21.03 1.78 7.51
CA LYS A 136 21.95 1.11 6.61
C LYS A 136 23.24 0.79 7.36
N TYR A 137 23.68 -0.46 7.32
CA TYR A 137 25.00 -0.87 7.78
C TYR A 137 25.72 -1.56 6.63
N LYS A 138 26.92 -1.09 6.28
CA LYS A 138 27.69 -1.64 5.17
C LYS A 138 29.16 -1.81 5.53
N THR A 139 29.66 -3.01 5.29
CA THR A 139 31.07 -3.37 5.33
C THR A 139 31.44 -4.16 4.08
N LYS A 140 32.69 -4.63 3.98
CA LYS A 140 33.12 -5.52 2.89
C LYS A 140 32.31 -6.82 2.83
N ARG A 141 31.91 -7.37 3.98
CA ARG A 141 31.26 -8.69 4.08
C ARG A 141 29.79 -8.63 4.45
N LEU A 142 29.38 -7.66 5.26
CA LEU A 142 28.00 -7.55 5.75
C LEU A 142 27.34 -6.29 5.21
N TYR A 143 26.16 -6.47 4.63
CA TYR A 143 25.22 -5.41 4.29
C TYR A 143 23.92 -5.66 5.03
N LEU A 144 23.40 -4.62 5.69
CA LEU A 144 22.11 -4.60 6.37
C LEU A 144 21.35 -3.37 5.92
N TRP A 145 20.10 -3.55 5.55
CA TRP A 145 19.16 -2.48 5.24
C TRP A 145 17.87 -2.76 6.01
N SER A 146 17.55 -1.88 6.95
CA SER A 146 16.36 -1.98 7.78
C SER A 146 15.51 -0.74 7.58
N VAL A 147 14.23 -0.95 7.30
CA VAL A 147 13.21 0.10 7.24
C VAL A 147 12.10 -0.25 8.20
N TYR A 148 11.71 0.72 9.01
CA TYR A 148 10.50 0.65 9.82
C TYR A 148 9.65 1.88 9.56
N SER A 149 8.38 1.65 9.23
CA SER A 149 7.38 2.70 9.04
C SER A 149 6.28 2.55 10.09
N LEU A 150 5.97 3.65 10.77
CA LEU A 150 4.79 3.81 11.60
C LEU A 150 3.85 4.80 10.91
N GLY A 151 2.77 4.29 10.32
CA GLY A 151 1.82 5.08 9.53
C GLY A 151 0.43 5.13 10.16
N PHE A 152 -0.24 6.27 10.02
CA PHE A 152 -1.63 6.45 10.40
C PHE A 152 -2.37 7.18 9.28
N ILE A 153 -3.26 6.47 8.60
CA ILE A 153 -4.08 7.02 7.52
C ILE A 153 -5.54 7.00 7.93
N LYS A 154 -6.24 8.12 7.78
CA LYS A 154 -7.70 8.22 7.95
C LYS A 154 -8.32 8.86 6.72
N ARG A 155 -9.55 8.46 6.40
CA ARG A 155 -10.43 9.14 5.45
C ARG A 155 -11.70 9.59 6.14
N TYR A 156 -12.29 10.64 5.58
CA TYR A 156 -13.46 11.32 6.10
C TYR A 156 -14.47 11.51 4.96
N GLU A 157 -15.65 10.93 5.14
CA GLU A 157 -16.81 11.07 4.27
C GLU A 157 -17.90 11.77 5.08
N GLY A 158 -18.06 13.08 4.91
CA GLY A 158 -18.84 13.88 5.86
C GLY A 158 -18.24 13.81 7.27
N GLU A 159 -19.09 13.49 8.25
CA GLU A 159 -18.69 13.25 9.64
C GLU A 159 -18.12 11.84 9.88
N ASN A 160 -18.27 10.92 8.93
CA ASN A 160 -17.85 9.53 9.10
C ASN A 160 -16.33 9.40 8.90
N GLU A 161 -15.63 8.81 9.88
CA GLU A 161 -14.20 8.49 9.76
C GLU A 161 -13.93 6.98 9.66
N TYR A 162 -13.02 6.61 8.77
CA TYR A 162 -12.60 5.22 8.59
C TYR A 162 -11.12 5.08 8.22
N PHE A 163 -10.60 3.85 8.40
CA PHE A 163 -9.27 3.48 7.95
C PHE A 163 -9.37 2.95 6.51
N PRO A 164 -8.68 3.54 5.53
CA PRO A 164 -8.70 2.98 4.18
C PRO A 164 -8.07 1.59 4.17
N HIS A 165 -8.47 0.74 3.22
CA HIS A 165 -8.04 -0.67 3.13
C HIS A 165 -6.52 -0.84 3.00
N PHE A 166 -5.81 0.20 2.56
CA PHE A 166 -4.34 0.25 2.48
C PHE A 166 -3.64 0.85 3.71
N ASP A 167 -4.35 1.22 4.79
CA ASP A 167 -3.73 1.68 6.05
C ASP A 167 -2.96 0.54 6.73
N ARG A 168 -1.63 0.63 6.67
CA ARG A 168 -0.74 -0.28 7.39
C ARG A 168 0.01 0.48 8.49
N ARG A 169 -0.36 0.19 9.73
CA ARG A 169 0.20 0.82 10.93
C ARG A 169 1.69 0.58 11.11
N HIS A 170 2.07 -0.69 11.16
CA HIS A 170 3.46 -1.11 11.30
C HIS A 170 3.89 -1.81 10.03
N ASN A 171 4.99 -1.36 9.44
CA ASN A 171 5.59 -2.02 8.28
C ASN A 171 7.10 -2.09 8.48
N ILE A 172 7.66 -3.29 8.49
CA ILE A 172 9.10 -3.52 8.66
C ILE A 172 9.62 -4.28 7.45
N ASN A 173 10.77 -3.85 6.95
CA ASN A 173 11.52 -4.54 5.91
C ASN A 173 12.98 -4.61 6.33
N LEU A 174 13.51 -5.82 6.43
CA LEU A 174 14.90 -6.09 6.74
C LEU A 174 15.49 -6.89 5.59
N VAL A 175 16.61 -6.41 5.06
CA VAL A 175 17.41 -7.14 4.09
C VAL A 175 18.82 -7.24 4.64
N SER A 176 19.34 -8.46 4.73
CA SER A 176 20.72 -8.72 5.11
C SER A 176 21.42 -9.53 4.04
N SER A 177 22.69 -9.23 3.80
CA SER A 177 23.55 -9.94 2.86
C SER A 177 24.92 -10.13 3.50
N PHE A 178 25.39 -11.36 3.56
CA PHE A 178 26.64 -11.73 4.21
C PHE A 178 27.52 -12.59 3.31
N ASN A 179 28.68 -12.05 2.94
CA ASN A 179 29.70 -12.75 2.16
C ASN A 179 30.72 -13.42 3.08
N PHE A 180 31.04 -14.68 2.82
CA PHE A 180 31.94 -15.49 3.64
C PHE A 180 32.68 -16.59 2.85
N GLY A 181 33.53 -17.33 3.55
CA GLY A 181 34.37 -18.37 2.95
C GLY A 181 35.63 -17.84 2.28
N LYS A 182 36.41 -18.75 1.67
CA LYS A 182 37.65 -18.39 0.96
C LYS A 182 37.31 -17.46 -0.21
N LYS A 183 38.04 -16.33 -0.30
CA LYS A 183 37.80 -15.25 -1.27
C LYS A 183 36.36 -14.72 -1.30
N ASP A 184 35.63 -14.78 -0.17
CA ASP A 184 34.24 -14.32 -0.08
C ASP A 184 33.30 -15.03 -1.10
N SER A 185 33.61 -16.29 -1.42
CA SER A 185 32.92 -17.09 -2.46
C SER A 185 31.52 -17.60 -2.09
N TRP A 186 31.11 -17.46 -0.83
CA TRP A 186 29.75 -17.76 -0.39
C TRP A 186 29.01 -16.47 -0.05
N LYS A 187 27.72 -16.42 -0.35
CA LYS A 187 26.83 -15.30 -0.04
C LYS A 187 25.53 -15.82 0.54
N ALA A 188 25.22 -15.43 1.77
CA ALA A 188 23.94 -15.70 2.41
C ALA A 188 23.11 -14.42 2.43
N ASP A 189 21.90 -14.46 1.88
CA ASP A 189 20.96 -13.35 1.96
C ASP A 189 19.71 -13.77 2.75
N ALA A 190 19.16 -12.81 3.48
CA ALA A 190 17.87 -12.95 4.13
C ALA A 190 17.05 -11.69 3.90
N ARG A 191 15.76 -11.88 3.62
CA ARG A 191 14.76 -10.81 3.54
C ARG A 191 13.63 -11.13 4.48
N TRP A 192 13.35 -10.22 5.38
CA TRP A 192 12.30 -10.35 6.37
C TRP A 192 11.34 -9.18 6.28
N ASN A 193 10.05 -9.49 6.16
CA ASN A 193 8.99 -8.52 6.03
C ASN A 193 7.92 -8.76 7.10
N LEU A 194 7.51 -7.69 7.77
CA LEU A 194 6.39 -7.69 8.69
C LEU A 194 5.45 -6.54 8.34
N GLY A 195 4.14 -6.79 8.37
CA GLY A 195 3.12 -5.79 8.21
C GLY A 195 1.96 -6.02 9.15
N SER A 196 1.49 -4.98 9.83
CA SER A 196 0.22 -5.05 10.54
C SER A 196 -0.93 -5.36 9.56
N GLY A 197 -2.00 -5.95 10.08
CA GLY A 197 -3.19 -6.26 9.30
C GLY A 197 -3.80 -5.05 8.59
N PHE A 198 -4.16 -5.25 7.32
CA PHE A 198 -4.95 -4.28 6.56
C PHE A 198 -6.37 -4.20 7.14
N PRO A 199 -6.95 -2.99 7.22
CA PRO A 199 -8.36 -2.81 7.54
C PRO A 199 -9.26 -3.46 6.50
N PHE A 200 -10.39 -3.99 6.95
CA PHE A 200 -11.43 -4.49 6.06
C PHE A 200 -12.81 -4.39 6.72
N THR A 201 -13.84 -4.32 5.90
CA THR A 201 -15.24 -4.27 6.36
C THR A 201 -15.72 -5.70 6.61
N GLN A 202 -16.13 -6.01 7.85
CA GLN A 202 -16.59 -7.35 8.21
C GLN A 202 -17.99 -7.63 7.65
N THR A 203 -18.31 -8.91 7.43
CA THR A 203 -19.67 -9.36 7.11
C THR A 203 -20.42 -9.61 8.41
N GLN A 204 -21.59 -9.01 8.59
CA GLN A 204 -22.47 -9.25 9.74
C GLN A 204 -23.46 -10.40 9.49
N GLY A 205 -23.88 -10.56 8.24
CA GLY A 205 -24.82 -11.59 7.84
C GLY A 205 -25.10 -11.55 6.36
N PHE A 206 -26.02 -12.41 5.94
CA PHE A 206 -26.51 -12.46 4.58
C PHE A 206 -28.04 -12.39 4.61
N TYR A 207 -28.62 -11.83 3.56
CA TYR A 207 -30.06 -11.81 3.39
C TYR A 207 -30.41 -12.13 1.94
N GLU A 208 -31.63 -12.59 1.72
CA GLU A 208 -32.18 -12.81 0.40
C GLU A 208 -32.78 -11.49 -0.11
N ASN A 209 -32.23 -10.98 -1.22
CA ASN A 209 -32.69 -9.79 -1.90
C ASN A 209 -33.51 -10.17 -3.12
N ILE A 210 -34.80 -9.85 -3.12
CA ILE A 210 -35.66 -10.06 -4.29
C ILE A 210 -35.59 -8.78 -5.11
N PRO A 211 -35.10 -8.82 -6.37
CA PRO A 211 -34.91 -7.61 -7.17
C PRO A 211 -36.21 -6.98 -7.68
N PHE A 212 -37.35 -7.69 -7.53
CA PHE A 212 -38.66 -7.29 -8.07
C PHE A 212 -38.58 -6.90 -9.55
N SER A 213 -37.93 -7.74 -10.37
CA SER A 213 -37.65 -7.46 -11.78
C SER A 213 -38.91 -7.26 -12.63
N ASP A 214 -40.06 -7.83 -12.24
CA ASP A 214 -41.37 -7.64 -12.88
C ASP A 214 -42.26 -6.62 -12.11
N GLY A 215 -41.63 -5.80 -11.27
CA GLY A 215 -42.27 -4.76 -10.47
C GLY A 215 -43.37 -5.32 -9.57
N ILE A 216 -44.57 -4.73 -9.66
CA ILE A 216 -45.73 -5.14 -8.85
C ILE A 216 -46.25 -6.55 -9.20
N ASN A 217 -45.80 -7.14 -10.32
CA ASN A 217 -46.18 -8.49 -10.74
C ASN A 217 -45.23 -9.56 -10.20
N THR A 218 -44.11 -9.18 -9.58
CA THR A 218 -43.19 -10.14 -8.96
C THR A 218 -43.89 -10.88 -7.82
N ASP A 219 -43.99 -12.20 -7.95
CA ASP A 219 -44.46 -13.09 -6.89
C ASP A 219 -43.28 -13.50 -5.99
N TYR A 220 -43.08 -12.69 -4.95
CA TYR A 220 -42.05 -12.91 -3.92
C TYR A 220 -42.22 -14.21 -3.12
N THR A 221 -43.33 -14.95 -3.30
CA THR A 221 -43.54 -16.24 -2.63
C THR A 221 -42.98 -17.44 -3.40
N ILE A 222 -42.64 -17.25 -4.68
CA ILE A 222 -42.15 -18.31 -5.58
C ILE A 222 -40.79 -17.95 -6.20
N GLU A 223 -40.48 -16.67 -6.31
CA GLU A 223 -39.19 -16.20 -6.82
C GLU A 223 -38.05 -16.47 -5.82
N ASN A 224 -36.91 -16.97 -6.31
CA ASN A 224 -35.69 -17.06 -5.49
C ASN A 224 -34.95 -15.72 -5.59
N GLY A 225 -34.63 -15.12 -4.45
CA GLY A 225 -33.82 -13.91 -4.42
C GLY A 225 -32.33 -14.17 -4.62
N GLU A 226 -31.59 -13.08 -4.72
CA GLU A 226 -30.13 -13.08 -4.78
C GLU A 226 -29.56 -12.96 -3.35
N LEU A 227 -28.45 -13.67 -3.09
CA LEU A 227 -27.78 -13.58 -1.80
C LEU A 227 -27.04 -12.24 -1.69
N GLU A 228 -27.48 -11.40 -0.76
CA GLU A 228 -26.85 -10.10 -0.48
C GLU A 228 -26.15 -10.07 0.88
N ILE A 229 -25.20 -9.14 1.03
CA ILE A 229 -24.30 -9.05 2.19
C ILE A 229 -24.70 -7.89 3.10
N VAL A 230 -24.94 -8.18 4.38
CA VAL A 230 -25.03 -7.17 5.43
C VAL A 230 -23.62 -6.82 5.91
N TYR A 231 -23.16 -5.62 5.59
CA TYR A 231 -21.83 -5.13 5.98
C TYR A 231 -21.84 -4.54 7.39
N ALA A 232 -20.78 -4.82 8.15
CA ALA A 232 -20.47 -4.07 9.37
C ALA A 232 -20.01 -2.65 9.04
N GLU A 233 -19.68 -1.89 10.08
CA GLU A 233 -19.02 -0.59 9.93
C GLU A 233 -17.77 -0.67 9.04
N LEU A 234 -17.62 0.34 8.18
CA LEU A 234 -16.59 0.41 7.15
C LEU A 234 -15.19 0.31 7.75
N ASN A 235 -14.47 -0.74 7.36
CA ASN A 235 -13.05 -0.98 7.66
C ASN A 235 -12.67 -0.92 9.15
N LYS A 236 -13.58 -1.33 10.05
CA LYS A 236 -13.28 -1.48 11.48
C LYS A 236 -12.52 -2.78 11.81
N GLY A 237 -12.69 -3.83 11.02
CA GLY A 237 -11.95 -5.08 11.16
C GLY A 237 -10.51 -4.95 10.67
N ARG A 238 -9.59 -5.82 11.14
CA ARG A 238 -8.23 -5.92 10.61
C ARG A 238 -7.86 -7.37 10.32
N LEU A 239 -7.22 -7.60 9.17
CA LEU A 239 -6.68 -8.91 8.82
C LEU A 239 -5.58 -9.34 9.79
N SER A 240 -5.21 -10.62 9.74
CA SER A 240 -4.05 -11.11 10.48
C SER A 240 -2.77 -10.38 10.06
N TYR A 241 -1.81 -10.26 10.97
CA TYR A 241 -0.48 -9.73 10.64
C TYR A 241 0.15 -10.52 9.48
N TYR A 242 0.83 -9.79 8.61
CA TYR A 242 1.68 -10.35 7.56
C TYR A 242 3.10 -10.52 8.09
N HIS A 243 3.71 -11.67 7.79
CA HIS A 243 5.10 -11.93 8.14
C HIS A 243 5.72 -12.96 7.19
N ARG A 244 6.89 -12.66 6.62
CA ARG A 244 7.58 -13.56 5.69
C ARG A 244 9.10 -13.45 5.84
N LEU A 245 9.76 -14.59 5.91
CA LEU A 245 11.22 -14.73 5.82
C LEU A 245 11.56 -15.47 4.54
N ASP A 246 12.40 -14.87 3.71
CA ASP A 246 12.98 -15.47 2.52
C ASP A 246 14.49 -15.58 2.75
N LEU A 247 15.08 -16.73 2.40
CA LEU A 247 16.50 -17.02 2.59
C LEU A 247 17.11 -17.48 1.26
N SER A 248 18.35 -17.09 1.00
CA SER A 248 19.13 -17.62 -0.11
C SER A 248 20.58 -17.84 0.26
N LEU A 249 21.17 -18.88 -0.32
CA LEU A 249 22.59 -19.18 -0.22
C LEU A 249 23.14 -19.37 -1.63
N SER A 250 24.13 -18.57 -1.97
CA SER A 250 24.80 -18.59 -3.26
C SER A 250 26.28 -18.95 -3.09
N LYS A 251 26.79 -19.73 -4.05
CA LYS A 251 28.19 -20.11 -4.17
C LYS A 251 28.73 -19.61 -5.51
N THR A 252 29.75 -18.77 -5.47
CA THR A 252 30.52 -18.37 -6.64
C THR A 252 31.76 -19.26 -6.78
N ILE A 253 31.99 -19.77 -7.98
CA ILE A 253 33.10 -20.63 -8.36
C ILE A 253 33.80 -20.00 -9.57
N GLU A 254 35.03 -19.54 -9.37
CA GLU A 254 35.91 -19.09 -10.45
C GLU A 254 36.48 -20.33 -11.16
N ILE A 255 35.99 -20.65 -12.37
CA ILE A 255 36.48 -21.79 -13.17
C ILE A 255 37.73 -21.38 -13.95
N SER A 256 37.71 -20.18 -14.54
CA SER A 256 38.83 -19.59 -15.27
C SER A 256 38.88 -18.07 -15.01
N LYS A 257 39.84 -17.35 -15.61
CA LYS A 257 39.93 -15.88 -15.48
C LYS A 257 38.68 -15.15 -15.98
N ASN A 258 37.99 -15.72 -16.96
CA ASN A 258 36.81 -15.10 -17.57
C ASN A 258 35.53 -15.88 -17.26
N THR A 259 35.65 -17.10 -16.73
CA THR A 259 34.52 -18.00 -16.48
C THR A 259 34.17 -18.08 -14.99
N ILE A 260 32.99 -17.60 -14.64
CA ILE A 260 32.45 -17.62 -13.27
C ILE A 260 31.12 -18.39 -13.28
N LEU A 261 31.02 -19.39 -12.42
CA LEU A 261 29.81 -20.15 -12.16
C LEU A 261 29.23 -19.71 -10.81
N GLU A 262 27.94 -19.39 -10.78
CA GLU A 262 27.21 -19.08 -9.57
C GLU A 262 26.07 -20.09 -9.40
N ILE A 263 26.03 -20.76 -8.26
CA ILE A 263 24.99 -21.72 -7.89
C ILE A 263 24.23 -21.13 -6.71
N THR A 264 22.91 -21.01 -6.82
CA THR A 264 22.05 -20.46 -5.77
C THR A 264 20.98 -21.45 -5.37
N ALA A 265 20.77 -21.61 -4.07
CA ALA A 265 19.60 -22.25 -3.50
C ALA A 265 18.86 -21.22 -2.64
N SER A 266 17.54 -21.18 -2.74
CA SER A 266 16.71 -20.25 -1.96
C SER A 266 15.41 -20.88 -1.52
N VAL A 267 14.83 -20.30 -0.48
CA VAL A 267 13.50 -20.65 0.01
C VAL A 267 12.72 -19.37 0.28
N THR A 268 11.56 -19.26 -0.35
CA THR A 268 10.57 -18.20 -0.07
C THR A 268 9.61 -18.70 1.01
N ASN A 269 9.22 -17.82 1.92
CA ASN A 269 8.34 -18.15 3.04
C ASN A 269 8.87 -19.33 3.87
N ALA A 270 10.08 -19.20 4.40
CA ALA A 270 10.79 -20.23 5.17
C ALA A 270 10.01 -20.74 6.40
N TYR A 271 9.07 -19.96 6.93
CA TYR A 271 8.18 -20.35 8.03
C TYR A 271 6.99 -21.22 7.59
N ASN A 272 6.77 -21.37 6.29
CA ASN A 272 5.54 -21.91 5.71
C ASN A 272 4.28 -21.22 6.29
N ARG A 273 4.33 -19.89 6.45
CA ARG A 273 3.25 -19.15 7.12
C ARG A 273 2.10 -18.88 6.15
N ASN A 274 0.89 -19.14 6.60
CA ASN A 274 -0.36 -18.81 5.92
C ASN A 274 -0.64 -17.29 5.99
N ASN A 275 -0.03 -16.54 5.07
CA ASN A 275 -0.33 -15.12 4.88
C ASN A 275 -1.57 -14.98 3.99
N ILE A 276 -2.60 -14.25 4.44
CA ILE A 276 -3.84 -14.07 3.67
C ILE A 276 -3.54 -13.34 2.35
N PHE A 277 -3.97 -13.93 1.24
CA PHE A 277 -3.96 -13.33 -0.08
C PHE A 277 -5.33 -12.81 -0.48
N TYR A 278 -6.39 -13.59 -0.23
CA TYR A 278 -7.77 -13.22 -0.56
C TYR A 278 -8.74 -13.94 0.37
N ILE A 279 -9.91 -13.36 0.61
CA ILE A 279 -11.01 -14.00 1.35
C ILE A 279 -12.27 -13.89 0.50
N ASN A 280 -12.86 -15.04 0.18
CA ASN A 280 -14.20 -15.08 -0.42
C ASN A 280 -15.22 -14.81 0.69
N ARG A 281 -15.94 -13.69 0.60
CA ARG A 281 -16.91 -13.28 1.62
C ARG A 281 -18.12 -14.21 1.71
N ILE A 282 -18.50 -14.87 0.61
CA ILE A 282 -19.71 -15.70 0.54
C ILE A 282 -19.43 -17.10 1.10
N THR A 283 -18.30 -17.70 0.70
CA THR A 283 -17.94 -19.07 1.13
C THR A 283 -17.07 -19.12 2.40
N ASP A 284 -16.63 -17.96 2.90
CA ASP A 284 -15.57 -17.79 3.93
C ASP A 284 -14.24 -18.51 3.57
N GLU A 285 -14.04 -18.80 2.28
CA GLU A 285 -12.81 -19.44 1.82
C GLU A 285 -11.64 -18.44 1.88
N ARG A 286 -10.56 -18.85 2.55
CA ARG A 286 -9.33 -18.06 2.68
C ARG A 286 -8.28 -18.60 1.73
N ILE A 287 -7.89 -17.78 0.77
CA ILE A 287 -6.76 -18.06 -0.12
C ILE A 287 -5.51 -17.46 0.50
N TYR A 288 -4.49 -18.29 0.68
CA TYR A 288 -3.20 -17.87 1.22
C TYR A 288 -2.18 -17.60 0.11
N GLN A 289 -1.20 -16.77 0.42
CA GLN A 289 -0.02 -16.57 -0.43
C GLN A 289 0.80 -17.86 -0.54
N LEU A 290 1.81 -17.83 -1.41
CA LEU A 290 2.69 -18.96 -1.65
C LEU A 290 3.18 -19.60 -0.33
N PRO A 291 3.09 -20.94 -0.23
CA PRO A 291 3.62 -21.68 0.91
C PRO A 291 5.16 -21.64 0.90
N LEU A 292 5.80 -22.47 1.72
CA LEU A 292 7.23 -22.70 1.60
C LEU A 292 7.56 -23.13 0.17
N LEU A 293 8.33 -22.30 -0.54
CA LEU A 293 8.66 -22.51 -1.94
C LEU A 293 10.18 -22.55 -2.10
N PRO A 294 10.77 -23.76 -2.25
CA PRO A 294 12.19 -23.89 -2.55
C PRO A 294 12.45 -23.57 -4.02
N SER A 295 13.63 -23.00 -4.30
CA SER A 295 14.08 -22.70 -5.65
C SER A 295 15.59 -22.85 -5.76
N GLY A 296 16.05 -23.15 -6.97
CA GLY A 296 17.47 -23.29 -7.29
C GLY A 296 17.78 -22.65 -8.63
N GLY A 297 18.99 -22.11 -8.78
CA GLY A 297 19.42 -21.44 -9.98
C GLY A 297 20.92 -21.63 -10.22
N ILE A 298 21.31 -21.69 -11.48
CA ILE A 298 22.70 -21.72 -11.90
C ILE A 298 22.89 -20.61 -12.94
N SER A 299 23.94 -19.81 -12.76
CA SER A 299 24.34 -18.77 -13.71
C SER A 299 25.79 -19.00 -14.11
N LEU A 300 26.07 -18.98 -15.42
CA LEU A 300 27.42 -19.09 -15.96
C LEU A 300 27.72 -17.80 -16.75
N LYS A 301 28.80 -17.12 -16.37
CA LYS A 301 29.33 -15.94 -17.07
C LYS A 301 30.69 -16.30 -17.66
N PHE A 302 30.93 -15.97 -18.93
CA PHE A 302 32.17 -16.26 -19.67
C PHE A 302 32.62 -15.06 -20.50
#